data_AF-D6Z1F4-F1
#
_entry.id   AF-D6Z1F4-F1
#
_cell.length_a   1.000
_cell.length_b   1.000
_cell.length_c   1.000
_cell.angle_alpha   90.00
_cell.angle_beta   90.00
_cell.angle_gamma   90.00
#
_symmetry.space_group_name_H-M   'P 1'
#
loop_
_entity.id
_entity.type
_entity.pdbx_description
1 polymer ?
#
loop_
_entity_poly.entity_id
_entity_poly.type
_entity_poly.pdbx_seq_one_letter_code
_entity_poly.pdbx_strand_id
1 'polypeptide(L)'
;MIDKLPHTMPRPVIYGAMVLGLLAALSFRVLTIVEVFNPALVRPIWYFGVLGYILFFAYRYFITEKRKRVITANRLLEKLKAEGELNRDDRLLLDYVLSSVVKSKEHVNYIFIVVISIIVVVIDLWLTVF
;
A
#
# COMPACT_ATOMS: atom_id res chain seq x y z
N MET A 1 19.99 0.59 -25.54
CA MET A 1 20.32 -0.27 -24.39
C MET A 1 19.66 0.32 -23.15
N ILE A 2 18.69 -0.39 -22.55
CA ILE A 2 18.18 -0.03 -21.22
C ILE A 2 19.24 -0.51 -20.22
N ASP A 3 20.06 0.42 -19.74
CA ASP A 3 21.32 0.09 -19.05
C ASP A 3 21.10 -0.52 -17.64
N LYS A 4 19.87 -0.50 -17.12
CA LYS A 4 19.45 -1.28 -15.94
C LYS A 4 17.99 -1.70 -16.08
N LEU A 5 17.71 -3.00 -16.09
CA LEU A 5 16.34 -3.47 -15.91
C LEU A 5 15.79 -2.89 -14.60
N PRO A 6 14.56 -2.35 -14.59
CA PRO A 6 13.96 -1.91 -13.34
C PRO A 6 13.82 -3.12 -12.42
N HIS A 7 14.51 -3.08 -11.27
CA HIS A 7 14.39 -4.11 -10.25
C HIS A 7 13.22 -3.81 -9.31
N THR A 8 12.51 -4.87 -8.91
CA THR A 8 11.50 -4.80 -7.85
C THR A 8 12.18 -4.49 -6.52
N MET A 9 11.50 -3.74 -5.64
CA MET A 9 12.03 -3.41 -4.31
C MET A 9 12.40 -4.66 -3.50
N PRO A 10 13.41 -4.58 -2.62
CA PRO A 10 13.82 -5.71 -1.79
C PRO A 10 12.71 -6.10 -0.80
N ARG A 11 12.61 -7.40 -0.51
CA ARG A 11 11.55 -7.98 0.34
C ARG A 11 11.38 -7.26 1.70
N PRO A 12 12.45 -6.89 2.44
CA PRO A 12 12.31 -6.21 3.73
C PRO A 12 11.57 -4.88 3.63
N VAL A 13 11.78 -4.11 2.55
CA VAL A 13 11.10 -2.83 2.33
C VAL A 13 9.60 -3.04 2.09
N ILE A 14 9.24 -4.08 1.34
CA ILE A 14 7.84 -4.42 1.07
C ILE A 14 7.13 -4.82 2.37
N TYR A 15 7.74 -5.68 3.19
CA TYR A 15 7.17 -6.09 4.47
C TYR A 15 7.14 -4.95 5.48
N GLY A 16 8.17 -4.10 5.53
CA GLY A 16 8.20 -2.91 6.38
C GLY A 16 7.09 -1.93 6.05
N ALA A 17 6.89 -1.63 4.76
CA ALA A 17 5.78 -0.79 4.32
C ALA A 17 4.41 -1.42 4.64
N MET A 18 4.27 -2.75 4.49
CA MET A 18 3.05 -3.46 4.87
C MET A 18 2.75 -3.27 6.37
N VAL A 19 3.71 -3.62 7.25
CA VAL A 19 3.56 -3.49 8.70
C VAL A 19 3.27 -2.05 9.12
N LEU A 20 3.98 -1.08 8.54
CA LEU A 20 3.74 0.33 8.79
C LEU A 20 2.30 0.74 8.45
N GLY A 21 1.80 0.31 7.29
CA GLY A 21 0.43 0.57 6.87
C GLY A 21 -0.61 -0.07 7.79
N LEU A 22 -0.36 -1.29 8.28
CA LEU A 22 -1.23 -1.98 9.24
C LEU A 22 -1.28 -1.26 10.59
N LEU A 23 -0.12 -0.90 11.14
CA LEU A 23 -0.02 -0.19 12.42
C LEU A 23 -0.65 1.19 12.34
N ALA A 24 -0.39 1.93 11.27
CA ALA A 24 -0.99 3.24 11.05
C ALA A 24 -2.51 3.14 10.90
N ALA A 25 -2.99 2.16 10.15
CA ALA A 25 -4.43 1.90 10.03
C ALA A 25 -5.05 1.59 11.39
N LEU A 26 -4.50 0.63 12.13
CA LEU A 26 -4.97 0.23 13.45
C LEU A 26 -5.07 1.44 14.39
N SER A 27 -4.04 2.29 14.40
CA SER A 27 -3.95 3.47 15.27
C SER A 27 -5.17 4.36 15.17
N PHE A 28 -5.66 4.64 13.96
CA PHE A 28 -6.86 5.46 13.77
C PHE A 28 -8.15 4.78 14.20
N ARG A 29 -8.24 3.44 14.05
CA ARG A 29 -9.47 2.74 14.39
C ARG A 29 -9.63 2.68 15.90
N VAL A 30 -8.56 2.45 16.64
CA VAL A 30 -8.64 2.36 18.11
C VAL A 30 -8.81 3.71 18.81
N LEU A 31 -8.81 4.85 18.10
CA LEU A 31 -8.87 6.17 18.74
C LEU A 31 -10.12 6.38 19.59
N THR A 32 -11.30 5.94 19.13
CA THR A 32 -12.55 6.11 19.87
C THR A 32 -12.55 5.30 21.16
N ILE A 33 -12.07 4.05 21.08
CA ILE A 33 -11.87 3.18 22.26
C ILE A 33 -10.85 3.81 23.21
N VAL A 34 -9.71 4.28 22.71
CA VAL A 34 -8.67 4.92 23.52
C VAL A 34 -9.19 6.19 24.19
N GLU A 35 -10.05 6.96 23.53
CA GLU A 35 -10.66 8.16 24.10
C GLU A 35 -11.46 7.83 25.37
N VAL A 36 -12.17 6.70 25.40
CA VAL A 36 -12.91 6.25 26.59
C VAL A 36 -11.98 5.88 27.75
N PHE A 37 -10.88 5.16 27.48
CA PHE A 37 -10.02 4.63 28.56
C PHE A 37 -8.90 5.59 28.99
N ASN A 38 -8.28 6.30 28.04
CA ASN A 38 -7.17 7.22 28.29
C ASN A 38 -7.10 8.31 27.21
N PRO A 39 -7.84 9.42 27.37
CA PRO A 39 -7.87 10.54 26.43
C PRO A 39 -6.48 11.14 26.13
N ALA A 40 -5.53 11.06 27.07
CA ALA A 40 -4.20 11.61 26.89
C ALA A 40 -3.40 10.88 25.79
N LEU A 41 -3.70 9.61 25.51
CA LEU A 41 -3.03 8.82 24.47
C LEU A 41 -3.59 9.04 23.07
N VAL A 42 -4.76 9.67 22.92
CA VAL A 42 -5.40 9.93 21.62
C VAL A 42 -4.45 10.70 20.70
N ARG A 43 -3.84 11.80 21.19
CA ARG A 43 -2.92 12.62 20.38
C ARG A 43 -1.65 11.87 19.98
N PRO A 44 -0.88 11.24 20.89
CA PRO A 44 0.27 10.42 20.52
C PRO A 44 -0.04 9.34 19.47
N ILE A 45 -1.13 8.59 19.66
CA ILE A 45 -1.55 7.52 18.74
C ILE A 45 -1.97 8.11 17.39
N TRP A 46 -2.68 9.24 17.39
CA TRP A 46 -3.05 9.94 16.18
C TRP A 46 -1.80 10.41 15.41
N TYR A 47 -0.82 11.04 16.06
CA TYR A 47 0.42 11.48 15.40
C TYR A 47 1.19 10.29 14.81
N PHE A 48 1.28 9.18 15.54
CA PHE A 48 1.89 7.96 15.04
C PHE A 48 1.13 7.43 13.80
N GLY A 49 -0.20 7.38 13.86
CA GLY A 49 -1.05 6.99 12.73
C GLY A 49 -0.84 7.88 11.50
N VAL A 50 -0.82 9.20 11.69
CA VAL A 50 -0.63 10.19 10.59
C VAL A 50 0.74 10.03 9.96
N LEU A 51 1.81 10.00 10.76
CA LEU A 51 3.16 9.82 10.25
C LEU A 51 3.32 8.49 9.51
N GLY A 52 2.78 7.41 10.08
CA GLY A 52 2.79 6.10 9.44
C GLY A 52 2.05 6.10 8.09
N TYR A 53 0.90 6.77 8.00
CA TYR A 53 0.17 6.94 6.74
C TYR A 53 0.93 7.79 5.73
N ILE A 54 1.53 8.92 6.13
CA ILE A 54 2.32 9.75 5.22
C ILE A 54 3.40 8.90 4.55
N LEU A 55 4.18 8.16 5.36
CA LEU A 55 5.26 7.31 4.86
C LEU A 55 4.72 6.15 4.01
N PHE A 56 3.66 5.47 4.45
CA PHE A 56 3.05 4.36 3.72
C PHE A 56 2.50 4.79 2.35
N PHE A 57 1.73 5.88 2.30
CA PHE A 57 1.15 6.38 1.06
C PHE A 57 2.19 7.01 0.15
N ALA A 58 3.25 7.66 0.69
CA ALA A 58 4.38 8.12 -0.10
C ALA A 58 5.08 6.95 -0.79
N TYR A 59 5.42 5.88 -0.05
CA TYR A 59 5.98 4.65 -0.64
C TYR A 59 5.09 4.11 -1.77
N ARG A 60 3.79 4.00 -1.51
CA ARG A 60 2.82 3.48 -2.48
C ARG A 60 2.70 4.36 -3.73
N TYR A 61 2.74 5.67 -3.55
CA TYR A 61 2.75 6.65 -4.63
C TYR A 61 3.98 6.44 -5.52
N PHE A 62 5.18 6.40 -4.95
CA PHE A 62 6.41 6.22 -5.73
C PHE A 62 6.45 4.91 -6.53
N ILE A 63 6.00 3.80 -5.95
CA ILE A 63 5.94 2.51 -6.66
C ILE A 63 4.92 2.56 -7.80
N THR A 64 3.75 3.13 -7.56
CA THR A 64 2.70 3.26 -8.58
C THR A 64 3.15 4.17 -9.72
N GLU A 65 3.80 5.28 -9.39
CA GLU A 65 4.33 6.22 -10.38
C GLU A 65 5.44 5.58 -11.22
N LYS A 66 6.34 4.80 -10.60
CA LYS A 66 7.37 4.04 -11.32
C LYS A 66 6.75 3.03 -12.29
N ARG A 67 5.69 2.31 -11.89
CA ARG A 67 4.95 1.38 -12.77
C ARG A 67 4.30 2.12 -13.94
N LYS A 68 3.58 3.22 -13.68
CA LYS A 68 2.95 4.04 -14.71
C LYS A 68 3.97 4.59 -15.71
N ARG A 69 5.07 5.15 -15.22
CA ARG A 69 6.15 5.67 -16.06
C ARG A 69 6.73 4.60 -16.98
N VAL A 70 6.96 3.37 -16.49
CA VAL A 70 7.44 2.27 -17.34
C VAL A 70 6.45 1.93 -18.45
N ILE A 71 5.14 1.89 -18.15
CA ILE A 71 4.09 1.62 -19.14
C ILE A 71 4.04 2.72 -20.20
N THR A 72 3.98 3.98 -19.78
CA THR A 72 3.78 5.13 -20.69
C THR A 72 5.04 5.44 -21.50
N ALA A 73 6.22 5.45 -20.87
CA ALA A 73 7.47 5.81 -21.55
C ALA A 73 7.86 4.81 -22.64
N ASN A 74 7.49 3.53 -22.47
CA ASN A 74 7.77 2.48 -23.45
C ASN A 74 6.56 2.16 -24.35
N ARG A 75 5.46 2.92 -24.21
CA ARG A 75 4.19 2.74 -24.95
C ARG A 75 3.72 1.27 -24.93
N LEU A 76 3.95 0.57 -23.82
CA LEU A 76 3.72 -0.89 -23.73
C LEU A 76 2.27 -1.24 -24.05
N LEU A 77 1.33 -0.41 -23.59
CA LEU A 77 -0.10 -0.61 -23.81
C LEU A 77 -0.50 -0.43 -25.29
N GLU A 78 0.12 0.52 -26.00
CA GLU A 78 -0.13 0.75 -27.42
C GLU A 78 0.42 -0.41 -28.26
N LYS A 79 1.65 -0.84 -27.95
CA LYS A 79 2.28 -2.00 -28.61
C LYS A 79 1.48 -3.28 -28.42
N LEU A 80 0.91 -3.50 -27.23
CA LEU A 80 0.07 -4.66 -26.95
C LEU A 80 -1.24 -4.66 -27.75
N LYS A 81 -1.80 -3.46 -28.03
CA LYS A 81 -3.05 -3.29 -28.79
C LYS A 81 -2.85 -3.32 -30.30
N ALA A 82 -1.67 -2.99 -30.79
CA ALA A 82 -1.37 -2.87 -32.22
C ALA A 82 -1.14 -4.22 -32.95
N GLU A 83 -1.43 -5.36 -32.30
CA GLU A 83 -1.19 -6.73 -32.80
C GLU A 83 0.25 -7.04 -33.29
N GLY A 84 1.20 -6.13 -33.07
CA GLY A 84 2.60 -6.30 -33.43
C GLY A 84 3.36 -7.20 -32.45
N GLU A 85 4.46 -7.79 -32.91
CA GLU A 85 5.31 -8.62 -32.05
C GLU A 85 5.99 -7.81 -30.94
N LEU A 86 5.83 -8.25 -29.70
CA LEU A 86 6.57 -7.72 -28.55
C LEU A 86 8.02 -8.24 -28.61
N ASN A 87 8.97 -7.31 -28.74
CA ASN A 87 10.39 -7.63 -28.67
C ASN A 87 10.78 -8.03 -27.23
N ARG A 88 11.96 -8.64 -27.08
CA ARG A 88 12.51 -9.13 -25.81
C ARG A 88 12.49 -8.06 -24.71
N ASP A 89 12.84 -6.82 -25.04
CA ASP A 89 12.85 -5.71 -24.07
C ASP A 89 11.45 -5.35 -23.57
N ASP A 90 10.45 -5.35 -24.46
CA ASP A 90 9.05 -5.09 -24.09
C ASP A 90 8.51 -6.18 -23.17
N ARG A 91 8.88 -7.44 -23.42
CA ARG A 91 8.52 -8.59 -22.56
C ARG A 91 9.14 -8.47 -21.17
N LEU A 92 10.39 -8.03 -21.06
CA LEU A 92 11.07 -7.82 -19.77
C LEU A 92 10.43 -6.69 -18.95
N LEU A 93 10.03 -5.60 -19.62
CA LEU A 93 9.34 -4.49 -18.95
C LEU A 93 7.94 -4.90 -18.49
N LEU A 94 7.23 -5.68 -19.30
CA LEU A 94 5.93 -6.23 -18.94
C LEU A 94 6.04 -7.19 -17.75
N ASP A 95 7.04 -8.08 -17.74
CA ASP A 95 7.34 -8.96 -16.60
C ASP A 95 7.64 -8.15 -15.33
N TYR A 96 8.43 -7.08 -15.42
CA TYR A 96 8.66 -6.19 -14.28
C TYR A 96 7.35 -5.58 -13.75
N VAL A 97 6.51 -5.02 -14.62
CA VAL A 97 5.25 -4.39 -14.23
C VAL A 97 4.32 -5.41 -13.58
N LEU A 98 4.10 -6.56 -14.22
CA LEU A 98 3.22 -7.61 -13.72
C LEU A 98 3.75 -8.23 -12.41
N SER A 99 5.04 -8.58 -12.35
CA SER A 99 5.64 -9.13 -11.14
C SER A 99 5.61 -8.14 -9.98
N SER A 100 5.74 -6.83 -10.25
CA SER A 100 5.62 -5.80 -9.21
C SER A 100 4.19 -5.64 -8.68
N VAL A 101 3.17 -5.91 -9.49
CA VAL A 101 1.76 -5.95 -9.05
C VAL A 101 1.52 -7.20 -8.22
N VAL A 102 1.96 -8.37 -8.67
CA VAL A 102 1.76 -9.64 -7.95
C VAL A 102 2.50 -9.67 -6.61
N LYS A 103 3.71 -9.12 -6.53
CA LYS A 103 4.48 -9.03 -5.26
C LYS A 103 3.89 -8.02 -4.26
N SER A 104 3.00 -7.15 -4.71
CA SER A 104 2.37 -6.14 -3.85
C SER A 104 1.49 -6.79 -2.78
N LYS A 105 1.76 -6.46 -1.52
CA LYS A 105 0.97 -6.92 -0.35
C LYS A 105 -0.20 -5.99 -0.02
N GLU A 106 -0.58 -5.10 -0.94
CA GLU A 106 -1.62 -4.09 -0.72
C GLU A 106 -2.99 -4.70 -0.34
N HIS A 107 -3.34 -5.86 -0.92
CA HIS A 107 -4.59 -6.56 -0.60
C HIS A 107 -4.70 -6.93 0.90
N VAL A 108 -3.57 -7.22 1.56
CA VAL A 108 -3.52 -7.54 3.00
C VAL A 108 -3.92 -6.32 3.82
N ASN A 109 -3.41 -5.13 3.47
CA ASN A 109 -3.77 -3.90 4.17
C ASN A 109 -5.27 -3.60 4.01
N TYR A 110 -5.85 -3.86 2.84
CA TYR A 110 -7.27 -3.64 2.61
C TYR A 110 -8.15 -4.55 3.46
N ILE A 111 -7.92 -5.86 3.43
CA ILE A 111 -8.73 -6.79 4.21
C ILE A 111 -8.55 -6.55 5.71
N PHE A 112 -7.33 -6.25 6.15
CA PHE A 112 -7.06 -5.89 7.54
C PHE A 112 -7.86 -4.66 7.98
N ILE A 113 -7.84 -3.59 7.17
CA ILE A 113 -8.60 -2.36 7.46
C ILE A 113 -10.09 -2.66 7.58
N VAL A 114 -10.65 -3.45 6.67
CA VAL A 114 -12.08 -3.77 6.70
C VAL A 114 -12.43 -4.56 7.96
N VAL A 115 -11.70 -5.63 8.24
CA VAL A 115 -11.96 -6.49 9.41
C VAL A 115 -11.79 -5.72 10.71
N ILE A 116 -10.70 -4.98 10.87
CA ILE A 116 -10.45 -4.23 12.11
C ILE A 116 -11.46 -3.11 12.32
N SER A 117 -11.89 -2.42 11.25
CA SER A 117 -12.91 -1.39 11.34
C SER A 117 -14.25 -1.97 11.82
N ILE A 118 -14.65 -3.14 11.31
CA ILE A 118 -15.88 -3.81 11.76
C ILE A 118 -15.77 -4.16 13.25
N ILE A 119 -14.67 -4.77 13.67
CA ILE A 119 -14.44 -5.16 15.07
C ILE A 119 -14.50 -3.92 15.98
N VAL A 120 -13.80 -2.86 15.62
CA VAL A 120 -13.74 -1.63 16.41
C VAL A 120 -15.13 -0.99 16.53
N VAL A 121 -15.89 -0.90 15.44
CA VAL A 121 -17.25 -0.34 15.50
C VAL A 121 -18.14 -1.15 16.43
N VAL A 122 -18.06 -2.47 16.41
CA VAL A 122 -18.83 -3.33 17.34
C VAL A 122 -18.44 -3.08 18.79
N ILE A 123 -17.14 -2.98 19.09
CA ILE A 123 -16.63 -2.71 20.44
C ILE A 123 -17.06 -1.31 20.90
N ASP A 124 -16.92 -0.31 20.05
CA ASP A 124 -17.25 1.08 20.34
C ASP A 124 -18.75 1.26 20.66
N LEU A 125 -19.62 0.63 19.86
CA LEU A 125 -21.06 0.59 20.13
C LEU A 125 -21.36 -0.11 21.46
N TRP A 126 -20.68 -1.22 21.75
CA TRP A 126 -20.87 -1.94 23.01
C TRP A 126 -20.49 -1.08 24.22
N LEU A 127 -19.34 -0.39 24.18
CA LEU A 127 -18.88 0.53 25.22
C LEU A 127 -19.74 1.79 25.36
N THR A 128 -20.44 2.19 24.30
CA THR A 128 -21.32 3.36 24.33
C THR A 128 -22.69 3.02 24.92
N VAL A 129 -23.17 1.78 24.74
CA VAL A 129 -24.49 1.33 25.19
C VAL A 129 -24.48 0.77 26.62
N PHE A 130 -23.38 0.13 27.03
CA PHE A 130 -23.23 -0.53 28.33
C PHE A 130 -22.13 0.13 29.18
#